data_AF-A0A6D2KPW7-F1
#
_entry.id   AF-A0A6D2KPW7-F1
#
_cell.length_a   1.000
_cell.length_b   1.000
_cell.length_c   1.000
_cell.angle_alpha   90.00
_cell.angle_beta   90.00
_cell.angle_gamma   90.00
#
_symmetry.space_group_name_H-M   'P 1'
#
loop_
_entity.id
_entity.type
_entity.pdbx_description
1 polymer ?
#
loop_
_entity_poly.entity_id
_entity_poly.type
_entity_poly.pdbx_seq_one_letter_code
_entity_poly.pdbx_strand_id
1 'polypeptide(L)'
;MKADTILDYALFELSQKHSRCELFVSSNGETEKLASGLIEPFVNHLSVLEAQSYFRAELEERNDKSWFTRTLERFVQFVNSPEVLERVNTYDLEMSQLKAARTLYSQGDGGVTDATKKELSRAIDLRLDAI
;
A
#
# COMPACT_ATOMS: atom_id res chain seq x y z
N MET A 1 20.03 -13.47 1.38
CA MET A 1 19.52 -14.68 2.06
C MET A 1 19.54 -15.89 1.13
N LYS A 2 19.90 -17.08 1.61
CA LYS A 2 19.77 -18.33 0.85
C LYS A 2 18.34 -18.85 1.00
N ALA A 3 17.79 -19.49 -0.05
CA ALA A 3 16.40 -19.95 -0.06
C ALA A 3 16.03 -20.93 1.08
N ASP A 4 17.01 -21.63 1.64
CA ASP A 4 16.83 -22.61 2.72
C ASP A 4 17.20 -22.07 4.11
N THR A 5 17.49 -20.77 4.24
CA THR A 5 17.79 -20.17 5.54
C THR A 5 16.51 -20.12 6.39
N ILE A 6 16.56 -20.77 7.56
CA ILE A 6 15.50 -20.69 8.57
C ILE A 6 15.67 -19.39 9.34
N LEU A 7 14.63 -18.56 9.35
CA LEU A 7 14.61 -17.29 10.07
C LEU A 7 14.06 -17.47 11.49
N ASP A 8 14.64 -16.71 12.43
CA ASP A 8 14.20 -16.62 13.82
C ASP A 8 13.10 -15.57 13.96
N TYR A 9 13.31 -14.40 13.37
CA TYR A 9 12.31 -13.33 13.29
C TYR A 9 12.57 -12.40 12.10
N ALA A 10 11.56 -11.60 11.79
CA ALA A 10 11.66 -10.45 10.91
C ALA A 10 11.19 -9.19 11.63
N LEU A 11 11.89 -8.08 11.38
CA LEU A 11 11.61 -6.78 11.96
C LEU A 11 11.37 -5.78 10.83
N PHE A 12 10.23 -5.11 10.89
CA PHE A 12 9.85 -4.04 10.00
C PHE A 12 9.98 -2.73 10.76
N GLU A 13 10.93 -1.89 10.40
CA GLU A 13 11.13 -0.58 11.01
C GLU A 13 10.68 0.51 10.07
N LEU A 14 9.94 1.49 10.58
CA LEU A 14 9.58 2.68 9.82
C LEU A 14 10.64 3.75 10.04
N SER A 15 10.97 4.50 8.98
CA SER A 15 11.81 5.68 9.11
C SER A 15 11.12 6.72 9.99
N GLN A 16 11.90 7.64 10.60
CA GLN A 16 11.36 8.71 11.45
C GLN A 16 10.27 9.57 10.76
N LYS A 17 10.32 9.67 9.43
CA LYS A 17 9.35 10.42 8.62
C LYS A 17 8.22 9.53 8.08
N HIS A 18 8.17 8.26 8.46
CA HIS A 18 7.23 7.24 7.98
C HIS A 18 7.19 7.14 6.44
N SER A 19 8.29 7.50 5.79
CA SER A 19 8.41 7.52 4.33
C SER A 19 8.99 6.23 3.77
N ARG A 20 9.71 5.47 4.60
CA ARG A 20 10.37 4.21 4.22
C ARG A 20 10.16 3.15 5.28
N CYS A 21 10.01 1.91 4.83
CA CYS A 21 10.03 0.72 5.69
C CYS A 21 11.30 -0.06 5.40
N GLU A 22 12.01 -0.45 6.45
CA GLU A 22 13.20 -1.28 6.40
C GLU A 22 12.87 -2.66 6.96
N LEU A 23 13.24 -3.70 6.21
CA LEU A 23 13.08 -5.08 6.63
C LEU A 23 14.42 -5.61 7.08
N PHE A 24 14.49 -6.03 8.33
CA PHE A 24 15.58 -6.80 8.89
C PHE A 24 15.12 -8.24 9.12
N VAL A 25 16.02 -9.19 8.89
CA VAL A 25 15.78 -10.59 9.18
C VAL A 25 16.88 -11.10 10.10
N SER A 26 16.53 -11.99 11.01
CA SER A 26 17.50 -12.67 11.85
C SER A 26 17.49 -14.17 11.63
N SER A 27 18.69 -14.74 11.57
CA SER A 27 18.91 -16.19 11.51
C SER A 27 20.16 -16.52 12.31
N ASN A 28 20.08 -17.54 13.15
CA ASN A 28 21.18 -18.00 14.01
C ASN A 28 21.73 -16.88 14.91
N GLY A 29 20.88 -15.94 15.34
CA GLY A 29 21.26 -14.80 16.18
C GLY A 29 21.99 -13.66 15.45
N GLU A 30 22.27 -13.79 14.15
CA GLU A 30 22.73 -12.67 13.32
C GLU A 30 21.54 -11.95 12.72
N THR A 31 21.61 -10.63 12.60
CA THR A 31 20.55 -9.80 12.01
C THR A 31 21.12 -9.00 10.84
N GLU A 32 20.47 -9.09 9.68
CA GLU A 32 20.86 -8.37 8.47
C GLU A 32 19.68 -7.59 7.88
N LYS A 33 19.96 -6.47 7.21
CA LYS A 33 18.97 -5.71 6.45
C LYS A 33 18.74 -6.40 5.11
N LEU A 34 17.49 -6.79 4.85
CA LEU A 34 17.10 -7.53 3.65
C LEU A 34 16.53 -6.61 2.56
N ALA A 35 15.73 -5.60 2.94
CA ALA A 35 15.08 -4.71 1.98
C ALA A 35 14.80 -3.32 2.57
N SER A 36 14.58 -2.35 1.70
CA SER A 36 14.12 -1.01 2.08
C SER A 36 13.26 -0.41 0.97
N GLY A 37 12.00 -0.12 1.27
CA GLY A 37 11.01 0.36 0.30
C GLY A 37 10.31 1.62 0.76
N LEU A 38 9.68 2.34 -0.19
CA LEU A 38 8.79 3.46 0.11
C LEU A 38 7.47 2.93 0.69
N ILE A 39 6.93 3.64 1.68
CA ILE A 39 5.63 3.30 2.30
C ILE A 39 4.47 3.92 1.52
N GLU A 40 4.71 5.01 0.78
CA GLU A 40 3.68 5.77 0.07
C GLU A 40 2.74 4.89 -0.79
N PRO A 41 3.22 3.90 -1.57
CA PRO A 41 2.34 3.02 -2.33
C PRO A 41 1.41 2.16 -1.46
N PHE A 42 1.71 2.01 -0.17
CA PHE A 42 1.02 1.13 0.76
C PHE A 42 0.26 1.89 1.86
N VAL A 43 0.29 3.22 1.87
CA VAL A 43 -0.21 4.05 2.99
C VAL A 43 -1.67 3.76 3.36
N ASN A 44 -2.53 3.52 2.37
CA ASN A 44 -3.94 3.18 2.59
C ASN A 44 -4.14 1.83 3.31
N HIS A 45 -3.21 0.89 3.13
CA HIS A 45 -3.27 -0.46 3.68
C HIS A 45 -2.42 -0.62 4.95
N LEU A 46 -1.46 0.28 5.16
CA LEU A 46 -0.56 0.29 6.30
C LEU A 46 -0.94 1.37 7.32
N SER A 47 -2.13 1.95 7.25
CA SER A 47 -2.65 2.90 8.25
C SER A 47 -2.62 2.34 9.69
N VAL A 48 -2.71 1.01 9.84
CA VAL A 48 -2.48 0.31 11.11
C VAL A 48 -1.05 0.48 11.65
N LEU A 49 -0.05 0.66 10.78
CA LEU A 49 1.34 0.87 11.16
C LEU A 49 1.65 2.32 11.57
N GLU A 50 0.76 3.30 11.33
CA GLU A 50 1.00 4.68 11.78
C GLU A 50 1.12 4.78 13.31
N ALA A 51 0.52 3.84 14.06
CA ALA A 51 0.57 3.81 15.51
C ALA A 51 1.87 3.20 16.08
N GLN A 52 2.72 2.56 15.27
CA GLN A 52 3.91 1.84 15.73
C GLN A 52 5.13 2.15 14.87
N SER A 53 6.23 2.61 15.48
CA SER A 53 7.48 2.89 14.76
C SER A 53 8.19 1.63 14.24
N TYR A 54 7.82 0.45 14.76
CA TYR A 54 8.31 -0.83 14.28
C TYR A 54 7.27 -1.93 14.52
N PHE A 55 7.31 -2.96 13.69
CA PHE A 55 6.52 -4.19 13.81
C PHE A 55 7.47 -5.39 13.77
N ARG A 56 7.35 -6.30 14.74
CA ARG A 56 8.17 -7.51 14.77
C ARG A 56 7.29 -8.73 14.52
N ALA A 57 7.64 -9.50 13.50
CA ALA A 57 7.08 -10.81 13.23
C ALA A 57 8.05 -11.88 13.76
N GLU A 58 7.71 -12.47 14.91
CA GLU A 58 8.45 -13.60 15.48
C GLU A 58 7.79 -14.91 15.06
N LEU A 59 8.61 -15.94 14.83
CA LEU A 59 8.12 -17.25 14.47
C LEU A 59 7.91 -18.09 15.72
N GLU A 60 6.67 -18.49 16.01
CA GLU A 60 6.41 -19.50 17.04
C GLU A 60 7.17 -20.79 16.69
N GLU A 61 7.62 -21.52 17.72
CA GLU A 61 8.21 -22.86 17.56
C GLU A 61 7.13 -23.86 17.09
N ARG A 62 6.86 -23.86 15.78
CA ARG A 62 6.04 -24.85 15.11
C ARG A 62 6.85 -25.62 14.09
N ASN A 63 6.40 -26.84 13.82
CA ASN A 63 7.00 -27.69 12.79
C ASN A 63 6.79 -27.06 11.41
N ASP A 64 7.88 -27.01 10.63
CA ASP A 64 8.04 -26.35 9.33
C ASP A 64 8.05 -24.80 9.37
N LYS A 65 9.27 -24.24 9.31
CA LYS A 65 9.55 -22.80 9.27
C LYS A 65 9.77 -22.26 7.85
N SER A 66 9.78 -23.14 6.83
CA SER A 66 10.13 -22.78 5.45
C SER A 66 9.10 -21.88 4.77
N TRP A 67 7.83 -21.96 5.19
CA TRP A 67 6.76 -21.12 4.66
C TRP A 67 6.99 -19.64 4.96
N PHE A 68 7.60 -19.32 6.10
CA PHE A 68 7.85 -17.95 6.53
C PHE A 68 8.90 -17.27 5.65
N THR A 69 10.03 -17.95 5.40
CA THR A 69 11.07 -17.50 4.48
C THR A 69 10.49 -17.23 3.09
N ARG A 70 9.71 -18.18 2.53
CA ARG A 70 9.03 -18.01 1.23
C ARG A 70 8.04 -16.84 1.20
N THR A 71 7.37 -16.58 2.32
CA THR A 71 6.40 -15.47 2.44
C THR A 71 7.13 -14.13 2.47
N LEU A 72 8.22 -14.03 3.23
CA LEU A 72 9.07 -12.84 3.27
C LEU A 72 9.71 -12.55 1.91
N GLU A 73 10.21 -13.55 1.20
CA GLU A 73 10.78 -13.35 -0.14
C GLU A 73 9.74 -12.77 -1.11
N ARG A 74 8.51 -13.29 -1.11
CA ARG A 74 7.40 -12.75 -1.91
C ARG A 74 7.03 -11.35 -1.49
N PHE A 75 7.00 -11.07 -0.19
CA PHE A 75 6.76 -9.73 0.32
C PHE A 75 7.83 -8.75 -0.16
N VAL A 76 9.10 -9.13 -0.11
CA VAL A 76 10.21 -8.29 -0.62
C VAL A 76 10.08 -8.03 -2.12
N GLN A 77 9.75 -9.06 -2.91
CA GLN A 77 9.49 -8.89 -4.35
C GLN A 77 8.34 -7.92 -4.60
N PHE A 78 7.26 -8.04 -3.83
CA PHE A 78 6.09 -7.18 -3.93
C PHE A 78 6.38 -5.72 -3.53
N VAL A 79 7.14 -5.50 -2.46
CA VAL A 79 7.53 -4.15 -2.02
C VAL A 79 8.50 -3.49 -3.00
N ASN A 80 9.37 -4.26 -3.64
CA ASN A 80 10.30 -3.75 -4.64
C ASN A 80 9.65 -3.50 -6.01
N SER A 81 8.45 -4.02 -6.24
CA SER A 81 7.66 -3.84 -7.48
C SER A 81 6.23 -3.42 -7.15
N PRO A 82 6.03 -2.17 -6.67
CA PRO A 82 4.73 -1.69 -6.20
C PRO A 82 3.81 -1.19 -7.34
N GLU A 83 4.14 -1.43 -8.61
CA GLU A 83 3.48 -0.78 -9.76
C GLU A 83 1.98 -1.10 -9.86
N VAL A 84 1.55 -2.23 -9.28
CA VAL A 84 0.13 -2.58 -9.17
C VAL A 84 -0.56 -1.72 -8.11
N LEU A 85 0.03 -1.55 -6.93
CA LEU A 85 -0.54 -0.72 -5.87
C LEU A 85 -0.58 0.76 -6.23
N GLU A 86 0.47 1.27 -6.87
CA GLU A 86 0.49 2.67 -7.33
C GLU A 86 -0.68 2.95 -8.29
N ARG A 87 -0.99 2.01 -9.19
CA ARG A 87 -2.14 2.11 -10.08
C ARG A 87 -3.46 2.08 -9.32
N VAL A 88 -3.62 1.18 -8.35
CA VAL A 88 -4.84 1.10 -7.52
C VAL A 88 -5.05 2.40 -6.76
N ASN A 89 -4.01 2.92 -6.09
CA ASN A 89 -4.10 4.20 -5.37
C ASN A 89 -4.44 5.37 -6.30
N THR A 90 -3.90 5.38 -7.52
CA THR A 90 -4.23 6.40 -8.52
C THR A 90 -5.70 6.35 -8.91
N TYR A 91 -6.23 5.15 -9.15
CA TYR A 91 -7.65 4.95 -9.45
C TYR A 91 -8.55 5.31 -8.27
N ASP A 92 -8.17 4.96 -7.04
CA ASP A 92 -8.92 5.33 -5.84
C ASP A 92 -8.97 6.86 -5.64
N LEU A 93 -7.86 7.56 -5.91
CA LEU A 93 -7.80 9.02 -5.87
C LEU A 93 -8.69 9.64 -6.96
N GLU A 94 -8.59 9.15 -8.19
CA GLU A 94 -9.42 9.61 -9.31
C GLU A 94 -10.91 9.39 -9.02
N MET A 95 -11.28 8.19 -8.57
CA MET A 95 -12.64 7.82 -8.17
C MET A 95 -13.17 8.76 -7.07
N SER A 96 -12.33 9.10 -6.09
CA SER A 96 -12.69 10.04 -5.01
C SER A 96 -12.92 11.45 -5.53
N GLN A 97 -12.05 11.94 -6.41
CA GLN A 97 -12.19 13.26 -7.06
C GLN A 97 -13.46 13.34 -7.91
N LEU A 98 -13.75 12.31 -8.70
CA LEU A 98 -14.95 12.23 -9.53
C LEU A 98 -16.23 12.20 -8.67
N LYS A 99 -16.25 11.45 -7.56
CA LYS A 99 -17.38 11.45 -6.62
C LYS A 99 -17.60 12.82 -5.95
N ALA A 100 -16.52 13.50 -5.57
CA ALA A 100 -16.59 14.85 -5.02
C ALA A 100 -17.13 15.84 -6.06
N ALA A 101 -16.60 15.80 -7.29
CA ALA A 101 -17.09 16.62 -8.41
C ALA A 101 -18.57 16.38 -8.69
N ARG A 102 -19.00 15.11 -8.74
CA ARG A 102 -20.42 14.73 -8.92
C ARG A 102 -21.32 15.39 -7.88
N THR A 103 -20.90 15.39 -6.62
CA THR A 103 -21.64 16.00 -5.51
C THR A 103 -21.74 17.52 -5.67
N LEU A 104 -20.62 18.18 -5.98
CA LEU A 104 -20.58 19.63 -6.20
C LEU A 104 -21.48 20.07 -7.35
N TYR A 105 -21.43 19.36 -8.48
CA TYR A 105 -22.31 19.67 -9.61
C TYR A 105 -23.77 19.37 -9.30
N SER A 106 -24.08 18.32 -8.53
CA SER A 106 -25.47 18.05 -8.14
C SER A 106 -26.06 19.15 -7.25
N GLN A 107 -25.23 19.85 -6.46
CA GLN A 107 -25.66 20.83 -5.45
C GLN A 107 -25.58 22.30 -5.90
N GLY A 108 -24.77 22.66 -6.89
CA GLY A 108 -24.50 24.06 -7.25
C GLY A 108 -25.34 24.66 -8.39
N ASP A 109 -25.83 25.90 -8.18
CA ASP A 109 -26.31 26.87 -9.19
C ASP A 109 -25.14 27.74 -9.68
N GLY A 110 -24.08 27.09 -10.16
CA GLY A 110 -22.77 27.72 -10.41
C GLY A 110 -22.67 28.60 -11.66
N GLY A 111 -23.74 29.25 -12.10
CA GLY A 111 -23.75 30.07 -13.33
C GLY A 111 -23.43 29.31 -14.63
N VAL A 112 -23.34 27.98 -14.57
CA VAL A 112 -23.12 27.08 -15.70
C VAL A 112 -24.47 26.75 -16.33
N THR A 113 -24.57 26.80 -17.66
CA THR A 113 -25.82 26.46 -18.34
C THR A 113 -26.24 25.02 -18.04
N ASP A 114 -27.54 24.77 -17.90
CA ASP A 114 -28.10 23.45 -17.57
C ASP A 114 -27.62 22.33 -18.51
N ALA A 115 -27.44 22.66 -19.80
CA ALA A 115 -26.90 21.74 -20.80
C ALA A 115 -25.44 21.34 -20.51
N THR A 116 -24.58 22.30 -20.15
CA THR A 116 -23.17 22.03 -19.81
C THR A 116 -23.06 21.22 -18.51
N LYS A 117 -23.91 21.53 -17.53
CA LYS A 117 -23.99 20.81 -16.26
C LYS A 117 -24.36 19.33 -16.47
N LYS A 118 -25.40 19.08 -17.28
CA LYS A 118 -25.85 17.73 -17.62
C LYS A 118 -24.78 16.92 -18.36
N GLU A 119 -24.07 17.54 -19.30
CA GLU A 119 -23.00 16.86 -20.04
C GLU A 119 -21.80 16.54 -19.15
N LEU A 120 -21.42 17.45 -18.24
CA LEU A 120 -20.37 17.17 -17.26
C LEU A 120 -20.74 16.02 -16.32
N SER A 121 -21.97 16.01 -15.80
CA SER A 121 -22.44 14.90 -14.97
C SER A 121 -22.42 13.57 -15.72
N ARG A 122 -22.82 13.56 -17.00
CA ARG A 122 -22.74 12.37 -17.85
C ARG A 122 -21.31 11.90 -18.07
N ALA A 123 -20.38 12.83 -18.32
CA ALA A 123 -18.97 12.50 -18.50
C ALA A 123 -18.34 11.93 -17.21
N ILE A 124 -18.70 12.49 -16.04
CA ILE A 124 -18.26 11.98 -14.74
C ILE A 124 -18.78 10.55 -14.51
N ASP A 125 -20.06 10.30 -14.76
CA ASP A 125 -20.65 8.96 -14.60
C ASP A 125 -19.98 7.93 -15.53
N LEU A 126 -19.74 8.29 -16.81
CA LEU A 126 -19.03 7.42 -17.75
C LEU A 126 -17.58 7.12 -17.32
N ARG A 127 -16.90 8.09 -16.70
CA ARG A 127 -15.53 7.87 -16.22
C ARG A 127 -15.50 6.99 -14.98
N LEU A 128 -16.46 7.17 -14.07
CA LEU A 128 -16.63 6.31 -12.89
C LEU A 128 -16.90 4.85 -13.29
N ASP A 129 -17.69 4.61 -14.33
CA ASP A 129 -17.97 3.25 -14.85
C ASP A 129 -16.76 2.59 -15.54
N ALA A 130 -15.79 3.39 -15.98
CA ALA A 130 -14.61 2.93 -16.71
C ALA A 130 -13.39 2.65 -15.82
N ILE A 131 -13.48 2.92 -14.51
CA ILE A 131 -12.46 2.63 -13.49
C ILE A 131 -12.82 1.31 -12.82
#